data_AF-A0A2C5YPJ0-F1
#
_entry.id   AF-A0A2C5YPJ0-F1
#
_cell.length_a   1.000
_cell.length_b   1.000
_cell.length_c   1.000
_cell.angle_alpha   90.00
_cell.angle_beta   90.00
_cell.angle_gamma   90.00
#
_symmetry.space_group_name_H-M   'P 1'
#
loop_
_entity.id
_entity.type
_entity.pdbx_description
1 polymer ?
#
loop_
_entity_poly.entity_id
_entity_poly.type
_entity_poly.pdbx_seq_one_letter_code
_entity_poly.pdbx_strand_id
1 'polypeptide(L)'
;MLLFSAVLDGSPSFRSVRMRGKRDDCLACSGRGGLTLERLRSSMDYAQFCGVAEPVALLRPEERVSAQRYRDIGAARPDHVLLDVRPEEHFSLGSLPGAVNVPVHRFSRGGDVCDVLPPEARARRDVPIYVVCRVGNDSQIVARKLKDLGLDNQGQRFIGDIEGGVRAWRDAVDPTLPFI
;
A
#
# COMPACT_ATOMS: atom_id res chain seq x y z
N MET A 1 12.92 25.23 18.25
CA MET A 1 11.88 24.18 18.37
C MET A 1 10.56 24.80 17.90
N LEU A 2 10.19 24.57 16.65
CA LEU A 2 8.99 25.18 16.04
C LEU A 2 7.79 24.28 16.33
N LEU A 3 7.00 24.66 17.34
CA LEU A 3 5.71 24.06 17.64
C LEU A 3 4.68 24.69 16.69
N PHE A 4 4.25 23.93 15.67
CA PHE A 4 3.10 24.30 14.84
C PHE A 4 1.84 24.25 15.71
N SER A 5 1.33 25.42 16.09
CA SER A 5 0.04 25.57 16.76
C SER A 5 -1.05 25.71 15.68
N ALA A 6 -1.73 24.60 15.36
CA ALA A 6 -2.89 24.60 14.48
C ALA A 6 -4.14 25.03 15.24
N VAL A 7 -4.20 26.27 15.72
CA VAL A 7 -5.41 26.93 16.22
C VAL A 7 -5.15 28.44 16.28
N LEU A 8 -5.39 29.12 15.16
CA LEU A 8 -5.72 30.54 15.17
C LEU A 8 -7.21 30.62 15.55
N ASP A 9 -7.46 31.19 16.73
CA ASP A 9 -8.76 31.54 17.29
C ASP A 9 -9.71 30.40 17.68
N GLY A 10 -9.54 29.94 18.94
CA GLY A 10 -10.58 29.26 19.70
C GLY A 10 -10.53 27.73 19.62
N SER A 11 -9.96 27.10 20.66
CA SER A 11 -10.12 25.71 21.11
C SER A 11 -10.32 24.60 20.05
N PRO A 12 -9.50 23.52 20.01
CA PRO A 12 -9.74 22.40 19.10
C PRO A 12 -11.16 21.86 19.30
N SER A 13 -11.99 21.93 18.25
CA SER A 13 -13.38 21.50 18.34
C SER A 13 -13.44 19.97 18.34
N PHE A 14 -13.63 19.40 19.52
CA PHE A 14 -13.96 17.98 19.64
C PHE A 14 -15.38 17.77 19.12
N ARG A 15 -15.51 17.06 18.00
CA ARG A 15 -16.82 16.63 17.49
C ARG A 15 -17.19 15.29 18.10
N SER A 16 -18.05 15.31 19.11
CA SER A 16 -18.64 14.09 19.66
C SER A 16 -19.80 13.63 18.77
N VAL A 17 -19.70 12.43 18.20
CA VAL A 17 -20.80 11.78 17.49
C VAL A 17 -21.36 10.69 18.39
N ARG A 18 -22.66 10.78 18.71
CA ARG A 18 -23.35 9.72 19.46
C ARG A 18 -23.68 8.57 18.51
N MET A 19 -23.11 7.40 18.77
CA MET A 19 -23.45 6.19 18.03
C MET A 19 -24.90 5.79 18.32
N ARG A 20 -25.59 5.26 17.31
CA ARG A 20 -26.92 4.67 17.50
C ARG A 20 -26.80 3.43 18.39
N GLY A 21 -27.88 3.12 19.10
CA GLY A 21 -28.00 1.87 19.84
C GLY A 21 -27.97 0.65 18.93
N LYS A 22 -28.01 -0.53 19.54
CA LYS A 22 -28.13 -1.80 18.84
C LYS A 22 -29.32 -1.77 17.88
N ARG A 23 -29.12 -2.31 16.67
CA ARG A 23 -30.20 -2.55 15.71
C ARG A 23 -30.89 -3.88 15.98
N ASP A 24 -32.21 -3.90 15.91
CA ASP A 24 -33.04 -5.10 16.13
C ASP A 24 -32.96 -6.12 14.99
N ASP A 25 -32.39 -5.72 13.84
CA ASP A 25 -32.19 -6.54 12.64
C ASP A 25 -30.71 -6.89 12.39
N CYS A 26 -29.81 -6.61 13.34
CA CYS A 26 -28.39 -6.90 13.17
C CYS A 26 -28.11 -8.42 13.08
N LEU A 27 -27.50 -8.88 11.99
CA LEU A 27 -27.10 -10.29 11.80
C LEU A 27 -26.27 -10.84 12.98
N ALA A 28 -25.42 -10.00 13.55
CA ALA A 28 -24.47 -10.39 14.59
C ALA A 28 -25.05 -10.42 16.00
N CYS A 29 -25.73 -9.33 16.41
CA CYS A 29 -26.11 -9.17 17.81
C CYS A 29 -27.63 -9.11 18.06
N SER A 30 -28.49 -9.06 17.04
CA SER A 30 -29.94 -9.06 17.26
C SER A 30 -30.43 -10.40 17.82
N GLY A 31 -31.58 -10.39 18.50
CA GLY A 31 -32.18 -11.63 19.02
C GLY A 31 -32.65 -12.60 17.93
N ARG A 32 -32.78 -12.12 16.68
CA ARG A 32 -33.06 -12.92 15.48
C ARG A 32 -31.80 -13.10 14.61
N GLY A 33 -30.63 -12.71 15.13
CA GLY A 33 -29.36 -12.76 14.42
C GLY A 33 -28.91 -14.20 14.21
N GLY A 34 -28.42 -14.49 13.00
CA GLY A 34 -27.99 -15.83 12.60
C GLY A 34 -26.51 -16.10 12.79
N LEU A 35 -25.78 -15.25 13.53
CA LEU A 35 -24.34 -15.41 13.74
C LEU A 35 -24.05 -16.42 14.86
N THR A 36 -23.38 -17.53 14.52
CA THR A 36 -22.94 -18.55 15.48
C THR A 36 -21.46 -18.88 15.29
N LEU A 37 -20.82 -19.46 16.30
CA LEU A 37 -19.42 -19.93 16.19
C LEU A 37 -19.24 -20.97 15.08
N GLU A 38 -20.26 -21.79 14.82
CA GLU A 38 -20.24 -22.76 13.74
C GLU A 38 -20.29 -22.08 12.38
N ARG A 39 -21.19 -21.10 12.18
CA ARG A 39 -21.27 -20.30 10.93
C ARG A 39 -20.01 -19.47 10.69
N LEU A 40 -19.38 -18.96 11.74
CA LEU A 40 -18.06 -18.32 11.70
C LEU A 40 -16.98 -19.25 11.11
N ARG A 41 -17.03 -20.55 11.42
CA ARG A 41 -16.02 -21.52 10.98
C ARG A 41 -16.28 -22.12 9.60
N SER A 42 -17.56 -22.21 9.20
CA SER A 42 -17.95 -22.99 8.01
C SER A 42 -18.39 -22.19 6.79
N SER A 43 -18.88 -20.96 6.96
CA SER A 43 -19.71 -20.34 5.92
C SER A 43 -19.67 -18.82 5.84
N MET A 44 -18.80 -18.14 6.60
CA MET A 44 -18.70 -16.69 6.47
C MET A 44 -17.63 -16.26 5.49
N ASP A 45 -18.09 -15.77 4.34
CA ASP A 45 -17.31 -14.89 3.49
C ASP A 45 -17.11 -13.56 4.24
N TYR A 46 -15.92 -13.41 4.84
CA TYR A 46 -15.51 -12.20 5.56
C TYR A 46 -15.67 -10.95 4.69
N ALA A 47 -15.52 -11.09 3.36
CA ALA A 47 -15.72 -10.01 2.42
C ALA A 47 -17.20 -9.59 2.32
N GLN A 48 -18.15 -10.53 2.40
CA GLN A 48 -19.58 -10.20 2.40
C GLN A 48 -20.02 -9.47 3.68
N PHE A 49 -19.39 -9.75 4.82
CA PHE A 49 -19.75 -9.18 6.12
C PHE A 49 -19.05 -7.85 6.43
N CYS A 50 -17.75 -7.76 6.15
CA CYS A 50 -16.96 -6.55 6.39
C CYS A 50 -17.00 -5.56 5.22
N GLY A 51 -17.65 -5.95 4.12
CA GLY A 51 -17.49 -5.32 2.82
C GLY A 51 -16.19 -5.82 2.18
N VAL A 52 -16.27 -6.26 0.93
CA VAL A 52 -15.09 -6.44 0.10
C VAL A 52 -14.55 -5.03 -0.05
N ALA A 53 -13.34 -4.77 0.44
CA ALA A 53 -12.61 -3.64 -0.09
C ALA A 53 -12.45 -3.98 -1.58
N GLU A 54 -13.25 -3.32 -2.43
CA GLU A 54 -13.07 -3.33 -3.88
C GLU A 54 -11.55 -3.29 -4.16
N PRO A 55 -11.03 -4.13 -5.07
CA PRO A 55 -9.63 -4.11 -5.41
C PRO A 55 -9.21 -2.67 -5.65
N VAL A 56 -8.20 -2.22 -4.91
CA VAL A 56 -7.65 -0.88 -5.10
C VAL A 56 -7.28 -0.78 -6.58
N ALA A 57 -7.91 0.13 -7.31
CA ALA A 57 -7.69 0.35 -8.75
C ALA A 57 -7.33 1.82 -8.97
N LEU A 58 -6.19 2.23 -8.37
CA LEU A 58 -5.71 3.62 -8.43
C LEU A 58 -4.75 3.86 -9.60
N LEU A 59 -4.08 2.81 -10.05
CA LEU A 59 -3.18 2.83 -11.19
C LEU A 59 -3.86 2.26 -12.43
N ARG A 60 -3.43 2.73 -13.60
CA ARG A 60 -3.85 2.15 -14.90
C ARG A 60 -3.17 0.79 -15.10
N PRO A 61 -3.76 -0.14 -15.88
CA PRO A 61 -3.16 -1.46 -16.12
C PRO A 61 -1.72 -1.41 -16.62
N GLU A 62 -1.35 -0.41 -17.43
CA GLU A 62 -0.01 -0.26 -18.00
C GLU A 62 1.04 0.20 -16.95
N GLU A 63 0.57 0.70 -15.81
CA GLU A 63 1.38 1.16 -14.69
C GLU A 63 1.57 0.05 -13.65
N ARG A 64 0.98 -1.13 -13.88
CA ARG A 64 1.07 -2.31 -13.01
C ARG A 64 1.81 -3.41 -13.75
N VAL A 65 2.93 -3.84 -13.21
CA VAL A 65 3.82 -4.81 -13.85
C VAL A 65 3.73 -6.13 -13.12
N SER A 66 3.54 -7.24 -13.84
CA SER A 66 3.56 -8.56 -13.22
C SER A 66 4.95 -8.89 -12.67
N ALA A 67 5.03 -9.70 -11.62
CA ALA A 67 6.30 -10.11 -11.02
C ALA A 67 7.29 -10.70 -12.05
N GLN A 68 6.78 -11.54 -12.96
CA GLN A 68 7.57 -12.13 -14.04
C GLN A 68 8.16 -11.05 -14.96
N ARG A 69 7.32 -10.09 -15.38
CA ARG A 69 7.75 -9.01 -16.27
C ARG A 69 8.75 -8.10 -15.57
N TYR A 70 8.56 -7.82 -14.28
CA TYR A 70 9.51 -7.03 -13.49
C TYR A 70 10.87 -7.72 -13.40
N ARG A 71 10.92 -9.05 -13.18
CA ARG A 71 12.18 -9.81 -13.23
C ARG A 71 12.89 -9.65 -14.57
N ASP A 72 12.16 -9.79 -15.67
CA ASP A 72 12.72 -9.68 -17.03
C ASP A 72 13.25 -8.25 -17.30
N ILE A 73 12.55 -7.23 -16.79
CA ILE A 73 13.02 -5.83 -16.84
C ILE A 73 14.31 -5.67 -16.03
N GLY A 74 14.37 -6.21 -14.81
CA GLY A 74 15.57 -6.13 -13.97
C GLY A 74 16.79 -6.79 -14.61
N ALA A 75 16.58 -7.89 -15.35
CA ALA A 75 17.64 -8.55 -16.12
C ALA A 75 18.10 -7.74 -17.35
N ALA A 76 17.18 -7.07 -18.05
CA ALA A 76 17.48 -6.32 -19.28
C ALA A 76 17.93 -4.87 -19.04
N ARG A 77 17.44 -4.25 -17.96
CA ARG A 77 17.66 -2.84 -17.61
C ARG A 77 17.96 -2.75 -16.10
N PRO A 78 19.25 -2.85 -15.71
CA PRO A 78 19.62 -2.84 -14.30
C PRO A 78 19.32 -1.50 -13.63
N ASP A 79 19.17 -0.43 -14.42
CA ASP A 79 19.08 0.92 -13.90
C ASP A 79 17.62 1.36 -13.64
N HIS A 80 17.14 1.08 -12.44
CA HIS A 80 15.82 1.45 -11.91
C HIS A 80 15.85 1.50 -10.39
N VAL A 81 14.81 2.06 -9.78
CA VAL A 81 14.62 2.04 -8.32
C VAL A 81 13.46 1.10 -7.97
N LEU A 82 13.66 0.23 -6.99
CA LEU A 82 12.60 -0.57 -6.39
C LEU A 82 12.36 -0.12 -4.94
N LEU A 83 11.14 0.34 -4.67
CA LEU A 83 10.71 0.72 -3.33
C LEU A 83 9.87 -0.39 -2.72
N ASP A 84 10.32 -0.97 -1.62
CA ASP A 84 9.52 -1.89 -0.81
C ASP A 84 8.85 -1.11 0.32
N VAL A 85 7.52 -0.99 0.25
CA VAL A 85 6.74 -0.18 1.20
C VAL A 85 6.17 -0.97 2.38
N ARG A 86 6.60 -2.23 2.55
CA ARG A 86 6.26 -3.03 3.71
C ARG A 86 6.92 -2.48 4.99
N PRO A 87 6.42 -2.84 6.18
CA PRO A 87 7.11 -2.57 7.44
C PRO A 87 8.55 -3.10 7.45
N GLU A 88 9.41 -2.45 8.23
CA GLU A 88 10.85 -2.80 8.35
C GLU A 88 11.03 -4.26 8.82
N GLU A 89 10.13 -4.72 9.69
CA GLU A 89 10.10 -6.09 10.21
C GLU A 89 9.82 -7.11 9.10
N HIS A 90 8.95 -6.78 8.14
CA HIS A 90 8.64 -7.67 7.02
C HIS A 90 9.76 -7.65 5.98
N PHE A 91 10.40 -6.49 5.78
CA PHE A 91 11.51 -6.34 4.86
C PHE A 91 12.76 -7.09 5.32
N SER A 92 13.07 -7.04 6.63
CA SER A 92 14.25 -7.68 7.21
C SER A 92 14.23 -9.22 7.14
N LEU A 93 13.05 -9.83 7.01
CA LEU A 93 12.89 -11.27 6.84
C LEU A 93 13.21 -11.76 5.42
N GLY A 94 13.08 -10.90 4.43
CA GLY A 94 13.27 -11.24 3.03
C GLY A 94 12.71 -10.14 2.13
N SER A 95 13.49 -9.75 1.13
CA SER A 95 13.16 -8.69 0.18
C SER A 95 13.63 -9.03 -1.23
N LEU A 96 13.09 -8.31 -2.21
CA LEU A 96 13.53 -8.44 -3.59
C LEU A 96 14.94 -7.86 -3.75
N PRO A 97 15.81 -8.43 -4.60
CA PRO A 97 17.15 -7.90 -4.83
C PRO A 97 17.13 -6.43 -5.25
N GLY A 98 17.97 -5.61 -4.61
CA GLY A 98 18.07 -4.17 -4.89
C GLY A 98 16.90 -3.32 -4.38
N ALA A 99 15.94 -3.91 -3.65
CA ALA A 99 14.85 -3.15 -3.05
C ALA A 99 15.35 -2.23 -1.93
N VAL A 100 14.84 -0.99 -1.90
CA VAL A 100 15.03 -0.05 -0.81
C VAL A 100 13.76 0.01 0.01
N ASN A 101 13.86 -0.23 1.32
CA ASN A 101 12.70 -0.20 2.20
C ASN A 101 12.29 1.22 2.57
N VAL A 102 11.03 1.56 2.29
CA VAL A 102 10.43 2.84 2.65
C VAL A 102 8.99 2.57 3.13
N PRO A 103 8.76 2.33 4.43
CA PRO A 103 7.46 1.90 4.93
C PRO A 103 6.31 2.85 4.56
N VAL A 104 5.15 2.28 4.19
CA VAL A 104 3.98 3.01 3.70
C VAL A 104 3.56 4.20 4.58
N HIS A 105 3.68 4.07 5.90
CA HIS A 105 3.27 5.12 6.85
C HIS A 105 4.07 6.42 6.68
N ARG A 106 5.29 6.37 6.12
CA ARG A 106 6.10 7.55 5.83
C ARG A 106 5.54 8.39 4.69
N PHE A 107 4.74 7.78 3.81
CA PHE A 107 4.02 8.50 2.76
C PHE A 107 2.73 9.14 3.28
N SER A 108 2.17 8.69 4.41
CA SER A 108 0.89 9.22 4.93
C SER A 108 1.04 10.47 5.81
N ARG A 109 2.18 10.62 6.48
CA ARG A 109 2.50 11.83 7.25
C ARG A 109 2.87 12.93 6.25
N GLY A 110 2.20 14.08 6.31
CA GLY A 110 2.41 15.23 5.40
C GLY A 110 3.79 15.90 5.47
N GLY A 111 4.86 15.14 5.69
CA GLY A 111 6.23 15.57 5.45
C GLY A 111 6.53 15.58 3.96
N ASP A 112 7.57 16.31 3.60
CA ASP A 112 8.05 16.36 2.22
C ASP A 112 8.49 14.95 1.80
N VAL A 113 7.75 14.33 0.89
CA VAL A 113 8.05 12.99 0.37
C VAL A 113 9.43 12.95 -0.29
N CYS A 114 9.97 14.11 -0.69
CA CYS A 114 11.35 14.21 -1.11
C CYS A 114 12.30 13.67 -0.05
N ASP A 115 12.07 13.90 1.25
CA ASP A 115 12.95 13.41 2.33
C ASP A 115 12.77 11.92 2.64
N VAL A 116 11.68 11.33 2.17
CA VAL A 116 11.35 9.92 2.38
C VAL A 116 11.94 9.04 1.27
N LEU A 117 12.20 9.61 0.09
CA LEU A 117 12.74 8.88 -1.05
C LEU A 117 14.25 8.67 -0.94
N PRO A 118 14.76 7.50 -1.39
CA PRO A 118 16.19 7.28 -1.47
C PRO A 118 16.86 8.31 -2.39
N PRO A 119 18.12 8.69 -2.12
CA PRO A 119 18.85 9.68 -2.92
C PRO A 119 18.84 9.39 -4.41
N GLU A 120 18.92 8.12 -4.79
CA GLU A 120 18.87 7.64 -6.17
C GLU A 120 17.54 8.00 -6.86
N ALA A 121 16.41 7.80 -6.16
CA ALA A 121 15.09 8.16 -6.69
C ALA A 121 14.90 9.67 -6.84
N ARG A 122 15.54 10.48 -5.98
CA ARG A 122 15.49 11.95 -6.01
C ARG A 122 16.40 12.53 -7.09
N ALA A 123 17.64 12.06 -7.17
CA ALA A 123 18.70 12.62 -8.01
C ALA A 123 18.51 12.24 -9.49
N ARG A 124 18.10 10.99 -9.74
CA ARG A 124 17.90 10.48 -11.09
C ARG A 124 16.44 10.55 -11.49
N ARG A 125 16.09 11.64 -12.16
CA ARG A 125 14.73 11.91 -12.65
C ARG A 125 14.33 11.11 -13.88
N ASP A 126 15.30 10.50 -14.56
CA ASP A 126 15.16 9.73 -15.80
C ASP A 126 14.90 8.24 -15.58
N VAL A 127 15.08 7.73 -14.36
CA VAL A 127 15.06 6.28 -14.11
C VAL A 127 13.72 5.80 -13.54
N PRO A 128 13.19 4.64 -13.97
CA PRO A 128 11.90 4.15 -13.51
C PRO A 128 11.85 3.92 -12.00
N ILE A 129 10.70 4.15 -11.39
CA ILE A 129 10.40 3.74 -10.01
C ILE A 129 9.36 2.62 -10.05
N TYR A 130 9.70 1.49 -9.42
CA TYR A 130 8.78 0.40 -9.14
C TYR A 130 8.49 0.36 -7.65
N VAL A 131 7.24 0.10 -7.29
CA VAL A 131 6.80 0.00 -5.90
C VAL A 131 6.25 -1.40 -5.64
N VAL A 132 6.68 -2.02 -4.54
CA VAL A 132 6.19 -3.33 -4.10
C VAL A 132 5.71 -3.25 -2.67
N CYS A 133 4.58 -3.89 -2.39
CA CYS A 133 4.08 -4.07 -1.03
C CYS A 133 3.79 -5.57 -0.79
N ARG A 134 3.06 -5.92 0.27
CA ARG A 134 2.76 -7.32 0.58
C ARG A 134 1.91 -8.00 -0.51
N VAL A 135 0.83 -7.36 -0.96
CA VAL A 135 -0.18 -7.97 -1.88
C VAL A 135 -0.63 -7.10 -3.05
N GLY A 136 0.03 -5.96 -3.31
CA GLY A 136 -0.29 -5.09 -4.45
C GLY A 136 -1.35 -4.00 -4.21
N ASN A 137 -1.74 -3.75 -2.95
CA ASN A 137 -2.75 -2.73 -2.61
C ASN A 137 -2.08 -1.39 -2.26
N ASP A 138 -1.26 -1.38 -1.20
CA ASP A 138 -0.59 -0.15 -0.73
C ASP A 138 0.42 0.39 -1.73
N SER A 139 1.00 -0.48 -2.55
CA SER A 139 1.94 -0.10 -3.61
C SER A 139 1.31 0.82 -4.65
N GLN A 140 0.02 0.62 -4.97
CA GLN A 140 -0.72 1.52 -5.84
C GLN A 140 -0.95 2.89 -5.20
N ILE A 141 -1.29 2.94 -3.91
CA ILE A 141 -1.50 4.18 -3.16
C ILE A 141 -0.20 5.01 -3.18
N VAL A 142 0.93 4.37 -2.89
CA VAL A 142 2.23 5.03 -2.89
C VAL A 142 2.62 5.49 -4.29
N ALA A 143 2.53 4.63 -5.31
CA ALA A 143 2.85 4.99 -6.69
C ALA A 143 2.00 6.17 -7.19
N ARG A 144 0.69 6.17 -6.90
CA ARG A 144 -0.21 7.29 -7.21
C ARG A 144 0.25 8.58 -6.51
N LYS A 145 0.56 8.50 -5.22
CA LYS A 145 1.03 9.65 -4.46
C LYS A 145 2.33 10.23 -5.00
N LEU A 146 3.27 9.38 -5.45
CA LEU A 146 4.51 9.85 -6.08
C LEU A 146 4.22 10.63 -7.37
N LYS A 147 3.25 10.20 -8.18
CA LYS A 147 2.81 10.93 -9.38
C LYS A 147 2.13 12.25 -9.04
N ASP A 148 1.25 12.26 -8.03
CA ASP A 148 0.57 13.48 -7.59
C ASP A 148 1.55 14.56 -7.08
N LEU A 149 2.74 14.14 -6.65
CA LEU A 149 3.85 15.02 -6.26
C LEU A 149 4.76 15.43 -7.43
N GLY A 150 4.43 15.04 -8.66
CA GLY A 150 5.16 15.42 -9.88
C GLY A 150 6.47 14.66 -10.10
N LEU A 151 6.69 13.54 -9.41
CA LEU A 151 7.93 12.74 -9.58
C LEU A 151 7.95 11.96 -10.88
N ASP A 152 6.81 11.83 -11.56
CA ASP A 152 6.68 11.23 -12.88
C ASP A 152 7.15 12.17 -14.01
N ASN A 153 7.54 13.41 -13.68
CA ASN A 153 7.97 14.44 -14.61
C ASN A 153 6.99 14.59 -15.79
N GLN A 154 5.69 14.78 -15.48
CA GLN A 154 4.63 14.90 -16.50
C GLN A 154 4.53 13.67 -17.41
N GLY A 155 4.78 12.49 -16.85
CA GLY A 155 4.71 11.20 -17.55
C GLY A 155 5.99 10.79 -18.30
N GLN A 156 7.06 11.57 -18.23
CA GLN A 156 8.36 11.19 -18.83
C GLN A 156 9.06 10.07 -18.05
N ARG A 157 8.81 9.99 -16.75
CA ARG A 157 9.38 8.96 -15.87
C ARG A 157 8.31 7.94 -15.52
N PHE A 158 8.60 6.67 -15.76
CA PHE A 158 7.73 5.59 -15.33
C PHE A 158 7.69 5.49 -13.80
N ILE A 159 6.49 5.49 -13.24
CA ILE A 159 6.21 5.15 -11.85
C ILE A 159 5.07 4.14 -11.83
N GLY A 160 5.33 2.96 -11.29
CA GLY A 160 4.37 1.85 -11.31
C GLY A 160 4.55 0.89 -10.15
N ASP A 161 3.66 -0.08 -10.04
CA ASP A 161 3.69 -1.09 -8.99
C ASP A 161 3.89 -2.51 -9.52
N ILE A 162 4.34 -3.41 -8.64
CA ILE A 162 4.37 -4.85 -8.92
C ILE A 162 3.03 -5.44 -8.53
N GLU A 163 2.29 -5.93 -9.52
CA GLU A 163 0.98 -6.54 -9.33
C GLU A 163 1.07 -7.75 -8.40
N GLY A 164 0.17 -7.81 -7.41
CA GLY A 164 0.14 -8.86 -6.39
C GLY A 164 1.28 -8.80 -5.37
N GLY A 165 2.18 -7.82 -5.47
CA GLY A 165 3.24 -7.55 -4.49
C GLY A 165 4.24 -8.69 -4.31
N VAL A 166 4.84 -8.77 -3.11
CA VAL A 166 5.80 -9.82 -2.75
C VAL A 166 5.17 -11.22 -2.81
N ARG A 167 3.85 -11.35 -2.59
CA ARG A 167 3.14 -12.63 -2.76
C ARG A 167 3.28 -13.15 -4.19
N ALA A 168 2.96 -12.32 -5.18
CA ALA A 168 3.06 -12.70 -6.59
C ALA A 168 4.52 -12.96 -7.01
N TRP A 169 5.48 -12.22 -6.46
CA TRP A 169 6.90 -12.51 -6.67
C TRP A 169 7.29 -13.89 -6.16
N ARG A 170 6.87 -14.24 -4.94
CA ARG A 170 7.14 -15.57 -4.40
C ARG A 170 6.53 -16.66 -5.27
N ASP A 171 5.27 -16.48 -5.68
CA ASP A 171 4.53 -17.51 -6.40
C ASP A 171 5.05 -17.73 -7.83
N ALA A 172 5.52 -16.66 -8.51
CA ALA A 172 5.92 -16.71 -9.91
C ALA A 172 7.44 -16.74 -10.15
N VAL A 173 8.24 -16.19 -9.24
CA VAL A 173 9.67 -15.94 -9.47
C VAL A 173 10.56 -16.66 -8.46
N ASP A 174 10.30 -16.51 -7.17
CA ASP A 174 11.13 -17.09 -6.11
C ASP A 174 10.29 -17.72 -4.99
N PRO A 175 9.94 -19.02 -5.11
CA PRO A 175 9.17 -19.73 -4.10
C PRO A 175 9.85 -19.83 -2.73
N THR A 176 11.15 -19.55 -2.64
CA THR A 176 11.91 -19.64 -1.39
C THR A 176 11.85 -18.36 -0.56
N LEU A 177 11.38 -17.25 -1.13
CA LEU A 177 11.28 -15.97 -0.46
C LEU A 177 10.29 -16.05 0.74
N PRO A 178 10.73 -15.74 1.97
CA PRO A 178 9.86 -15.73 3.13
C PRO A 178 8.72 -14.73 2.96
N PHE A 179 7.48 -15.21 3.14
CA PHE A 179 6.28 -14.39 3.05
C PHE A 179 5.45 -14.54 4.33
N ILE A 180 5.42 -13.49 5.14
CA ILE A 180 4.67 -13.41 6.40
C ILE A 180 3.55 -12.39 6.28
#